data_AF-A0A7I7P7Y3-F1
#
_entry.id   AF-A0A7I7P7Y3-F1
#
_cell.length_a   1.000
_cell.length_b   1.000
_cell.length_c   1.000
_cell.angle_alpha   90.00
_cell.angle_beta   90.00
_cell.angle_gamma   90.00
#
_symmetry.space_group_name_H-M   'P 1'
#
loop_
_entity.id
_entity.type
_entity.pdbx_description
1 polymer ?
#
loop_
_entity_poly.entity_id
_entity_poly.type
_entity_poly.pdbx_seq_one_letter_code
_entity_poly.pdbx_strand_id
1 'polypeptide(L)'
;MAEQRVKRRAELAGIDVILVHRMLKNQVPVPEYVLMTDPVAQCLDESVRQLCKPLIHHFPDIGQTPTHYIDLATSEIPPTVPERSTSARLAAKLKFELSALPFVLGIKKPAAGFRNLGRGSTEMTPA
;
A
#
# COMPACT_ATOMS: atom_id res chain seq x y z
N MET A 1 -2.70 17.18 11.33
CA MET A 1 -1.84 17.18 10.14
C MET A 1 -1.05 18.49 10.05
N ALA A 2 0.27 18.45 10.24
CA ALA A 2 1.15 19.59 9.99
C ALA A 2 2.08 19.26 8.81
N GLU A 3 2.03 20.02 7.73
CA GLU A 3 2.96 19.86 6.62
C GLU A 3 4.23 20.66 6.94
N GLN A 4 5.37 19.99 7.13
CA GLN A 4 6.64 20.67 7.34
C GLN A 4 7.38 20.76 6.00
N ARG A 5 7.43 21.97 5.43
CA ARG A 5 8.24 22.23 4.23
C ARG A 5 9.72 22.37 4.62
N VAL A 6 10.52 21.36 4.32
CA VAL A 6 11.98 21.40 4.43
C VAL A 6 12.57 21.68 3.04
N LYS A 7 13.03 22.92 2.85
CA LYS A 7 13.62 23.42 1.58
C LYS A 7 12.70 23.24 0.37
N ARG A 8 12.91 22.21 -0.47
CA ARG A 8 12.12 21.93 -1.70
C ARG A 8 11.18 20.73 -1.54
N ARG A 9 11.08 20.15 -0.34
CA ARG A 9 10.26 18.96 -0.06
C ARG A 9 9.26 19.28 1.05
N ALA A 10 8.01 18.90 0.84
CA ALA A 10 7.01 18.88 1.89
C ALA A 10 7.09 17.50 2.55
N GLU A 11 7.52 17.46 3.80
CA GLU A 11 7.55 16.26 4.61
C GLU A 11 6.34 16.27 5.55
N LEU A 12 5.64 15.15 5.61
CA LEU A 12 4.52 14.98 6.53
C LEU A 12 5.11 14.73 7.92
N ALA A 13 4.86 15.65 8.85
CA ALA A 13 5.33 15.55 10.23
C ALA A 13 4.16 15.76 11.19
N GLY A 14 4.07 14.95 12.24
CA GLY A 14 3.06 15.12 13.27
C GLY A 14 2.52 13.82 13.84
N ILE A 15 1.58 13.97 14.77
CA ILE A 15 0.97 12.87 15.53
C ILE A 15 0.33 11.84 14.60
N ASP A 16 -0.30 12.28 13.52
CA ASP A 16 -0.96 11.40 12.55
C ASP A 16 0.03 10.41 11.90
N VAL A 17 1.24 10.87 11.57
CA VAL A 17 2.30 10.03 11.00
C VAL A 17 2.88 9.09 12.05
N ILE A 18 3.04 9.57 13.29
CA ILE A 18 3.47 8.76 14.43
C ILE A 18 2.46 7.63 14.69
N LEU A 19 1.16 7.93 14.65
CA LEU A 19 0.10 6.96 14.85
C LEU A 19 0.16 5.86 13.79
N VAL A 20 0.27 6.20 12.51
CA VAL A 20 0.38 5.20 11.42
C VAL A 20 1.62 4.30 11.61
N HIS A 21 2.77 4.87 11.96
CA HIS A 21 3.97 4.06 12.22
C HIS A 21 3.84 3.15 13.44
N ARG A 22 3.08 3.57 14.47
CA ARG A 22 2.79 2.72 15.64
C ARG A 22 1.76 1.65 15.32
N MET A 23 0.76 1.97 14.48
CA MET A 23 -0.16 0.99 13.94
C MET A 23 0.55 -0.07 13.11
N LEU A 24 1.71 0.19 12.51
CA LEU A 24 2.50 -0.88 11.87
C LEU A 24 3.16 -1.84 12.86
N LYS A 25 3.37 -1.41 14.11
CA LYS A 25 3.87 -2.24 15.21
C LYS A 25 2.73 -2.76 16.10
N ASN A 26 1.53 -2.87 15.53
CA ASN A 26 0.35 -3.38 16.24
C ASN A 26 0.50 -4.87 16.62
N GLN A 27 -0.40 -5.34 17.47
CA GLN A 27 -0.56 -6.76 17.79
C GLN A 27 -1.92 -7.26 17.27
N VAL A 28 -2.17 -7.14 15.96
CA VAL A 28 -3.38 -7.71 15.36
C VAL A 28 -3.21 -9.25 15.28
N PRO A 29 -4.18 -10.03 15.79
CA PRO A 29 -4.04 -11.49 15.93
C PRO A 29 -4.22 -12.29 14.62
N VAL A 30 -4.28 -11.61 13.47
CA VAL A 30 -4.56 -12.20 12.16
C VAL A 30 -3.36 -11.95 11.24
N PRO A 31 -2.96 -12.92 10.39
CA PRO A 31 -1.84 -12.74 9.48
C PRO A 31 -2.16 -11.83 8.28
N GLU A 32 -3.41 -11.87 7.78
CA GLU A 32 -3.88 -11.10 6.64
C GLU A 32 -5.01 -10.17 7.06
N TYR A 33 -4.70 -8.87 7.18
CA TYR A 33 -5.67 -7.88 7.64
C TYR A 33 -5.44 -6.51 7.04
N VAL A 34 -6.50 -5.70 7.03
CA VAL A 34 -6.42 -4.25 6.83
C VAL A 34 -6.73 -3.58 8.15
N LEU A 35 -5.79 -2.83 8.72
CA LEU A 35 -6.01 -2.02 9.93
C LEU A 35 -6.18 -0.55 9.55
N MET A 36 -7.18 0.09 10.12
CA MET A 36 -7.52 1.50 9.86
C MET A 36 -8.01 2.22 11.11
N THR A 37 -8.02 3.55 11.05
CA THR A 37 -8.59 4.41 12.10
C THR A 37 -10.08 4.65 11.87
N ASP A 38 -10.79 5.07 12.91
CA ASP A 38 -12.23 5.34 12.83
C ASP A 38 -12.64 6.32 11.72
N PRO A 39 -11.93 7.44 11.48
CA PRO A 39 -12.28 8.35 10.38
C PRO A 39 -12.21 7.65 9.02
N VAL A 40 -11.27 6.73 8.84
CA VAL A 40 -11.12 5.96 7.59
C VAL A 40 -12.24 4.94 7.45
N ALA A 41 -12.63 4.27 8.54
CA ALA A 41 -13.74 3.31 8.54
C ALA A 41 -15.09 3.98 8.19
N GLN A 42 -15.28 5.23 8.57
CA GLN A 42 -16.47 6.02 8.21
C GLN A 42 -16.50 6.38 6.72
N CYS A 43 -15.35 6.46 6.04
CA CYS A 43 -15.28 6.72 4.60
C CYS A 43 -15.53 5.46 3.73
N LEU A 44 -15.60 4.27 4.33
CA LEU A 44 -15.84 3.04 3.59
C LEU A 44 -17.32 2.87 3.20
N ASP A 45 -17.53 2.17 2.09
CA ASP A 45 -18.85 1.72 1.65
C ASP A 45 -19.48 0.80 2.70
N GLU A 46 -20.81 0.83 2.80
CA GLU A 46 -21.56 0.12 3.85
C GLU A 46 -21.26 -1.40 3.87
N SER A 47 -21.12 -2.02 2.69
CA SER A 47 -20.77 -3.43 2.54
C SER A 47 -19.42 -3.78 3.18
N VAL A 48 -18.45 -2.86 3.10
CA VAL A 48 -17.10 -3.04 3.66
C VAL A 48 -17.08 -2.67 5.15
N ARG A 49 -17.90 -1.68 5.55
CA ARG A 49 -18.06 -1.29 6.95
C ARG A 49 -18.61 -2.41 7.81
N GLN A 50 -19.53 -3.22 7.29
CA GLN A 50 -20.07 -4.40 7.99
C GLN A 50 -19.02 -5.48 8.31
N LEU A 51 -17.92 -5.50 7.54
CA LEU A 51 -16.82 -6.44 7.73
C LEU A 51 -15.77 -5.94 8.74
N CYS A 52 -15.87 -4.67 9.16
CA CYS A 52 -14.94 -4.06 10.10
C CYS A 52 -15.19 -4.58 11.52
N LYS A 53 -14.14 -5.11 12.15
CA LYS A 53 -14.13 -5.50 13.56
C LYS A 53 -13.49 -4.37 14.38
N PRO A 54 -14.17 -3.84 15.41
CA PRO A 54 -13.58 -2.82 16.27
C PRO A 54 -12.45 -3.41 17.12
N LEU A 55 -11.38 -2.64 17.27
CA LEU A 55 -10.20 -2.99 18.05
C LEU A 55 -9.66 -1.73 18.73
N ILE A 56 -9.62 -1.75 20.06
CA ILE A 56 -9.06 -0.64 20.83
C ILE A 56 -7.57 -0.92 21.04
N HIS A 57 -6.71 -0.09 20.45
CA HIS A 57 -5.27 -0.15 20.68
C HIS A 57 -4.86 0.83 21.76
N HIS A 58 -3.97 0.40 22.65
CA HIS A 58 -3.31 1.30 23.59
C HIS A 58 -1.90 1.61 23.11
N PHE A 59 -1.67 2.85 22.68
CA PHE A 59 -0.35 3.31 22.25
C PHE A 59 0.27 4.17 23.38
N PRO A 60 1.49 3.87 23.87
CA PRO A 60 2.06 4.49 25.07
C PRO A 60 2.09 6.03 25.10
N ASP A 61 2.25 6.67 23.94
CA ASP A 61 2.38 8.13 23.82
C ASP A 61 1.13 8.81 23.23
N ILE A 62 0.08 8.05 22.90
CA ILE A 62 -1.15 8.54 22.24
C ILE A 62 -2.40 8.17 23.06
N GLY A 63 -2.34 7.13 23.89
CA GLY A 63 -3.45 6.64 24.70
C GLY A 63 -4.29 5.57 23.99
N GLN A 64 -5.54 5.40 24.44
CA GLN A 64 -6.48 4.49 23.80
C GLN A 64 -6.94 5.06 22.46
N THR A 65 -6.62 4.37 21.38
CA THR A 65 -7.02 4.74 20.02
C THR A 65 -8.01 3.70 19.50
N PRO A 66 -9.26 4.11 19.19
CA PRO A 66 -10.19 3.23 18.52
C PRO A 66 -9.70 3.01 17.07
N THR A 67 -9.61 1.74 16.71
CA THR A 67 -9.22 1.30 15.37
C THR A 67 -10.15 0.21 14.91
N HIS A 68 -10.17 -0.05 13.62
CA HIS A 68 -10.98 -1.08 13.01
C HIS A 68 -10.07 -1.95 12.15
N TYR A 69 -10.26 -3.26 12.19
CA TYR A 69 -9.57 -4.16 11.27
C TYR A 69 -10.55 -5.01 10.47
N ILE A 70 -10.18 -5.30 9.24
CA ILE A 70 -10.87 -6.27 8.39
C ILE A 70 -9.96 -7.48 8.29
N ASP A 71 -10.51 -8.66 8.62
CA ASP A 71 -9.84 -9.94 8.47
C ASP A 71 -10.01 -10.43 7.03
N LEU A 72 -8.94 -10.38 6.24
CA LEU A 72 -9.00 -10.77 4.82
C LEU A 72 -9.01 -12.28 4.62
N ALA A 73 -8.59 -13.08 5.62
CA ALA A 73 -8.60 -14.53 5.52
C ALA A 73 -10.03 -15.09 5.60
N THR A 74 -10.92 -14.41 6.34
CA THR A 74 -12.32 -14.80 6.50
C THR A 74 -13.28 -13.95 5.65
N SER A 75 -12.84 -12.77 5.22
CA SER A 75 -13.71 -11.84 4.49
C SER A 75 -13.80 -12.21 3.01
N GLU A 76 -14.87 -12.91 2.65
CA GLU A 76 -15.32 -13.09 1.28
C GLU A 76 -15.89 -11.76 0.75
N ILE A 77 -15.05 -10.76 0.53
CA ILE A 77 -15.41 -9.61 -0.29
C ILE A 77 -15.48 -10.17 -1.71
N PRO A 78 -16.66 -10.25 -2.36
CA PRO A 78 -16.71 -10.62 -3.76
C PRO A 78 -15.87 -9.56 -4.47
N PRO A 79 -14.79 -9.93 -5.18
CA PRO A 79 -13.96 -8.94 -5.80
C PRO A 79 -14.84 -8.20 -6.79
N THR A 80 -15.01 -6.89 -6.59
CA THR A 80 -15.58 -5.99 -7.58
C THR A 80 -14.57 -5.82 -8.71
N VAL A 81 -14.18 -6.92 -9.34
CA VAL A 81 -13.55 -6.87 -10.65
C VAL A 81 -14.67 -6.31 -11.52
N PRO A 82 -14.57 -5.08 -12.07
CA PRO A 82 -15.49 -4.69 -13.13
C PRO A 82 -15.41 -5.83 -14.14
N GLU A 83 -16.54 -6.42 -14.52
CA GLU A 83 -16.58 -7.51 -15.51
C GLU A 83 -15.94 -6.99 -16.80
N ARG A 84 -14.62 -7.13 -16.89
CA ARG A 84 -13.87 -6.69 -18.03
C ARG A 84 -14.24 -7.71 -19.10
N SER A 85 -15.01 -7.25 -20.08
CA SER A 85 -15.44 -8.06 -21.22
C SER A 85 -14.25 -8.85 -21.75
N THR A 86 -14.51 -10.07 -22.24
CA THR A 86 -13.46 -10.95 -22.78
C THR A 86 -12.61 -10.23 -23.84
N SER A 87 -13.23 -9.35 -24.62
CA SER A 87 -12.55 -8.45 -25.56
C SER A 87 -11.67 -7.40 -24.88
N ALA A 88 -12.11 -6.77 -23.80
CA ALA A 88 -11.31 -5.83 -23.03
C ALA A 88 -10.13 -6.50 -22.30
N ARG A 89 -10.23 -7.80 -21.97
CA ARG A 89 -9.11 -8.60 -21.46
C ARG A 89 -8.10 -8.92 -22.55
N LEU A 90 -8.57 -9.31 -23.74
CA LEU A 90 -7.72 -9.61 -24.88
C LEU A 90 -6.97 -8.35 -25.37
N ALA A 91 -7.66 -7.21 -25.46
CA ALA A 91 -7.06 -5.93 -25.80
C ALA A 91 -6.00 -5.49 -24.78
N ALA A 92 -6.22 -5.75 -23.48
CA ALA A 92 -5.23 -5.45 -22.45
C ALA A 92 -3.96 -6.31 -22.60
N LYS A 93 -4.11 -7.60 -22.92
CA LYS A 93 -2.98 -8.51 -23.19
C LYS A 93 -2.20 -8.09 -24.44
N LEU A 94 -2.90 -7.87 -25.55
CA LEU A 94 -2.29 -7.40 -26.80
C LEU A 94 -1.53 -6.08 -26.62
N LYS A 95 -2.14 -5.11 -25.91
CA LYS A 95 -1.49 -3.83 -25.61
C LYS A 95 -0.22 -4.01 -24.77
N PHE A 96 -0.25 -4.91 -23.78
CA PHE A 96 0.91 -5.20 -22.94
C PHE A 96 2.04 -5.84 -23.75
N GLU A 97 1.73 -6.85 -24.57
CA GLU A 97 2.70 -7.51 -25.45
C GLU A 97 3.30 -6.52 -26.46
N LEU A 98 2.47 -5.68 -27.10
CA LEU A 98 2.93 -4.62 -28.01
C LEU A 98 3.84 -3.60 -27.32
N SER A 99 3.55 -3.26 -26.06
CA SER A 99 4.40 -2.33 -25.31
C SER A 99 5.74 -2.94 -24.89
N ALA A 100 5.83 -4.27 -24.80
CA ALA A 100 7.05 -4.99 -24.46
C ALA A 100 7.94 -5.26 -25.68
N LEU A 101 7.36 -5.41 -26.88
CA LEU A 101 8.09 -5.63 -28.13
C LEU A 101 9.26 -4.68 -28.41
N PRO A 102 9.16 -3.34 -28.26
CA PRO A 102 10.31 -2.46 -28.51
C PRO A 102 11.46 -2.66 -27.54
N PHE A 103 11.21 -3.24 -26.35
CA PHE A 103 12.25 -3.61 -25.39
C PHE A 103 12.90 -4.96 -25.74
N VAL A 104 12.11 -5.94 -26.19
CA VAL A 104 12.59 -7.26 -26.63
C VAL A 104 13.37 -7.16 -27.95
N LEU A 105 12.92 -6.31 -28.88
CA LEU A 105 13.57 -6.07 -30.16
C LEU A 105 14.81 -5.15 -30.06
N GLY A 106 15.21 -4.74 -28.85
CA GLY A 106 16.44 -3.96 -28.62
C GLY A 106 16.38 -2.50 -29.09
N ILE A 107 15.22 -2.02 -29.55
CA ILE A 107 15.01 -0.63 -30.00
C ILE A 107 15.03 0.33 -28.80
N LYS A 108 14.55 -0.12 -27.64
CA LYS A 108 14.61 0.62 -26.37
C LYS A 108 15.30 -0.23 -25.30
N LYS A 109 16.32 0.33 -24.65
CA LYS A 109 16.99 -0.31 -23.52
C LYS A 109 16.02 -0.36 -22.32
N PRO A 110 15.64 -1.55 -21.81
CA PRO A 110 14.87 -1.64 -20.57
C PRO A 110 15.68 -1.02 -19.44
N ALA A 111 15.01 -0.28 -18.55
CA ALA A 111 15.63 0.41 -17.40
C ALA A 111 16.70 1.48 -17.72
N ALA A 112 16.75 2.01 -18.95
CA ALA A 112 17.63 3.14 -19.26
C ALA A 112 17.23 4.39 -18.46
N GLY A 113 18.09 4.79 -17.51
CA GLY A 113 17.84 5.93 -16.62
C GLY A 113 17.15 5.60 -15.30
N PHE A 114 16.95 4.30 -14.98
CA PHE A 114 16.44 3.90 -13.67
C PHE A 114 17.52 4.17 -12.60
N ARG A 115 17.44 5.34 -11.95
CA ARG A 115 18.25 5.68 -10.78
C ARG A 115 17.71 4.88 -9.60
N ASN A 116 18.21 3.66 -9.40
CA ASN A 116 18.05 2.95 -8.14
C ASN A 116 18.49 3.90 -7.02
N LEU A 117 17.60 4.24 -6.10
CA LEU A 117 17.95 4.95 -4.87
C LEU A 117 19.03 4.11 -4.18
N GLY A 118 20.24 4.65 -4.11
CA GLY A 118 21.49 3.93 -3.86
C GLY A 118 21.39 2.88 -2.77
N ARG A 119 21.31 1.61 -3.16
CA ARG A 119 21.42 0.46 -2.27
C ARG A 119 22.46 -0.51 -2.85
N GLY A 120 23.67 -0.42 -2.30
CA GLY A 120 24.61 -1.54 -2.17
C GLY A 120 25.52 -1.85 -3.36
N SER A 121 26.48 -0.98 -3.67
CA SER A 121 27.84 -1.40 -4.06
C SER A 121 28.72 -0.99 -2.88
N THR A 122 29.33 -1.87 -2.09
CA THR A 122 30.32 -2.86 -2.49
C THR A 122 30.44 -3.93 -1.40
N GLU A 123 30.17 -5.20 -1.73
CA GLU A 123 30.96 -6.31 -1.17
C GLU A 123 32.34 -6.25 -1.83
N MET A 124 33.39 -6.08 -1.03
CA MET A 124 34.77 -6.29 -1.47
C MET A 124 35.62 -6.75 -0.29
N THR A 125 35.71 -8.07 -0.12
CA THR A 125 36.83 -8.83 0.45
C THR A 125 36.66 -10.25 -0.12
N PRO A 126 37.67 -10.96 -0.68
CA PRO A 126 39.04 -11.04 -0.14
C PRO A 126 40.18 -11.10 -1.18
N ALA A 127 41.41 -10.86 -0.70
CA ALA A 127 42.61 -11.69 -0.88
C ALA A 127 43.76 -11.07 -0.06
#